data_AF-S0JRA9-F1
#
_entry.id   AF-S0JRA9-F1
#
_cell.length_a   1.000
_cell.length_b   1.000
_cell.length_c   1.000
_cell.angle_alpha   90.00
_cell.angle_beta   90.00
_cell.angle_gamma   90.00
#
_symmetry.space_group_name_H-M   'P 1'
#
loop_
_entity.id
_entity.type
_entity.pdbx_description
1 polymer ?
#
loop_
_entity_poly.entity_id
_entity_poly.type
_entity_poly.pdbx_seq_one_letter_code
_entity_poly.pdbx_strand_id
1 'polypeptide(L)'
;MLRWTTNSKRLQQILLTYWVLFPILFYVYLLISSIMKDVAIQDLIQYVPGIALGNLIACLTLFQAAVLFFVSRVSQSREGLLGQFVFISIFQQAMTGNIIGALLTFFLRRALLPVKENTSSQIKLIFYFAIGFILLLSFLTLFIAWRLRGA
;
A
#
# COMPACT_ATOMS: atom_id res chain seq x y z
N MET A 1 -29.03 -5.48 -1.35
CA MET A 1 -28.06 -4.45 -1.81
C MET A 1 -27.30 -3.79 -0.66
N LEU A 2 -27.97 -3.38 0.44
CA LEU A 2 -27.32 -2.71 1.60
C LEU A 2 -26.17 -3.51 2.26
N ARG A 3 -26.28 -4.82 2.43
CA ARG A 3 -25.27 -5.62 3.17
C ARG A 3 -23.88 -5.60 2.52
N TRP A 4 -23.82 -5.51 1.19
CA TRP A 4 -22.56 -5.51 0.44
C TRP A 4 -21.83 -4.17 0.50
N THR A 5 -22.58 -3.06 0.47
CA THR A 5 -22.00 -1.70 0.52
C THR A 5 -21.48 -1.36 1.92
N THR A 6 -22.11 -1.88 2.98
CA THR A 6 -21.61 -1.73 4.35
C THR A 6 -20.31 -2.51 4.57
N ASN A 7 -20.23 -3.72 4.01
CA ASN A 7 -19.03 -4.55 4.12
C ASN A 7 -17.83 -3.96 3.37
N SER A 8 -18.03 -3.42 2.17
CA SER A 8 -16.93 -2.81 1.40
C SER A 8 -16.37 -1.57 2.11
N LYS A 9 -17.21 -0.69 2.66
CA LYS A 9 -16.76 0.47 3.44
C LYS A 9 -15.98 0.08 4.69
N ARG A 10 -16.44 -0.92 5.43
CA ARG A 10 -15.72 -1.44 6.60
C ARG A 10 -14.36 -2.01 6.22
N LEU A 11 -14.28 -2.77 5.12
CA LEU A 11 -13.02 -3.31 4.62
C LEU A 11 -12.07 -2.21 4.13
N GLN A 12 -12.58 -1.13 3.51
CA GLN A 12 -11.77 0.04 3.17
C GLN A 12 -11.15 0.67 4.42
N GLN A 13 -11.94 0.85 5.48
CA GLN A 13 -11.44 1.39 6.76
C GLN A 13 -10.39 0.48 7.40
N ILE A 14 -10.64 -0.83 7.47
CA ILE A 14 -9.68 -1.80 8.02
C ILE A 14 -8.36 -1.75 7.23
N LEU A 15 -8.44 -1.78 5.89
CA LEU A 15 -7.26 -1.73 5.04
C LEU A 15 -6.49 -0.40 5.20
N LEU A 16 -7.20 0.71 5.27
CA LEU A 16 -6.62 2.04 5.50
C LEU A 16 -5.91 2.09 6.85
N THR A 17 -6.57 1.66 7.93
CA THR A 17 -5.99 1.61 9.27
C THR A 17 -4.77 0.70 9.29
N TYR A 18 -4.83 -0.47 8.65
CA TYR A 18 -3.71 -1.39 8.54
C TYR A 18 -2.51 -0.75 7.84
N TRP A 19 -2.71 -0.11 6.69
CA TRP A 19 -1.64 0.54 5.93
C TRP A 19 -1.07 1.78 6.60
N VAL A 20 -1.79 2.43 7.52
CA VAL A 20 -1.25 3.51 8.36
C VAL A 20 -0.53 2.97 9.59
N LEU A 21 -1.08 1.93 10.22
CA LEU A 21 -0.52 1.36 11.44
C LEU A 21 0.82 0.67 11.20
N PHE A 22 0.98 -0.02 10.06
CA PHE A 22 2.23 -0.70 9.72
C PHE A 22 3.46 0.24 9.71
N PRO A 23 3.45 1.37 8.98
CA PRO A 23 4.49 2.39 9.04
C PRO A 23 4.74 2.94 10.46
N ILE A 24 3.68 3.18 11.24
CA ILE A 24 3.82 3.67 12.62
C ILE A 24 4.62 2.66 13.45
N LEU A 25 4.26 1.37 13.40
CA LEU A 25 4.98 0.32 14.10
C LEU A 25 6.43 0.20 13.63
N PHE A 26 6.68 0.33 12.33
CA PHE A 26 8.03 0.33 11.78
C PHE A 26 8.87 1.49 12.32
N TYR A 27 8.35 2.71 12.35
CA TYR A 27 9.10 3.87 12.88
C TYR A 27 9.28 3.82 14.39
N VAL A 28 8.34 3.25 15.14
CA VAL A 28 8.52 2.96 16.57
C VAL A 28 9.66 1.96 16.77
N TYR A 29 9.69 0.87 16.00
CA TYR A 29 10.78 -0.10 16.02
C TYR A 29 12.13 0.57 15.66
N LEU A 30 12.15 1.45 14.67
CA LEU A 30 13.34 2.16 14.24
C LEU A 30 13.88 3.09 15.33
N LEU A 31 12.98 3.81 16.02
CA LEU A 31 13.32 4.67 17.15
C LEU A 31 13.90 3.84 18.31
N ILE A 32 13.25 2.74 18.68
CA ILE A 32 13.76 1.84 19.74
C ILE A 32 15.13 1.28 19.34
N SER A 33 15.30 0.86 18.09
CA SER A 33 16.57 0.33 17.58
C SER A 33 17.69 1.36 17.62
N SER A 34 17.39 2.63 17.33
CA SER A 34 18.33 3.74 17.42
C SER A 34 18.80 3.96 18.86
N ILE A 35 17.87 3.99 19.81
CA ILE A 35 18.16 4.14 21.25
C ILE A 35 19.00 2.96 21.76
N MET A 36 18.61 1.73 21.44
CA MET A 36 19.30 0.52 21.94
C MET A 36 20.72 0.36 21.42
N LYS A 37 21.01 0.89 20.22
CA LYS A 37 22.31 0.76 19.56
C LYS A 37 23.17 2.02 19.67
N ASP A 38 22.65 3.09 20.27
CA ASP A 38 23.30 4.40 20.37
C ASP A 38 23.81 4.92 19.01
N VAL A 39 22.99 4.76 17.97
CA VAL A 39 23.29 5.21 16.60
C VAL A 39 22.16 6.06 16.06
N ALA A 40 22.46 7.00 15.17
CA ALA A 40 21.43 7.81 14.54
C ALA A 40 20.52 6.96 13.65
N ILE A 41 19.24 7.33 13.55
CA ILE A 41 18.29 6.69 12.62
C ILE A 41 18.80 6.72 11.18
N GLN A 42 19.48 7.80 10.79
CA GLN A 42 20.10 7.94 9.48
C GLN A 42 21.11 6.81 9.22
N ASP A 43 21.97 6.51 10.20
CA ASP A 43 22.97 5.45 10.08
C ASP A 43 22.30 4.08 9.96
N LEU A 44 21.23 3.84 10.72
CA LEU A 44 20.45 2.61 10.59
C LEU A 44 19.85 2.44 9.19
N ILE A 45 19.31 3.50 8.60
CA ILE A 45 18.75 3.46 7.24
C ILE A 45 19.87 3.28 6.21
N GLN A 46 21.02 3.93 6.37
CA GLN A 46 22.11 3.89 5.39
C GLN A 46 22.87 2.57 5.41
N TYR A 47 23.13 2.00 6.60
CA TYR A 47 24.05 0.89 6.77
C TYR A 47 23.36 -0.44 7.07
N VAL A 48 22.06 -0.46 7.39
CA VAL A 48 21.30 -1.71 7.59
C VAL A 48 20.32 -1.90 6.42
N PRO A 49 20.65 -2.75 5.42
CA PRO A 49 19.85 -2.86 4.21
C PRO A 49 18.39 -3.27 4.45
N GLY A 50 18.14 -4.10 5.46
CA GLY A 50 16.78 -4.48 5.87
C GLY A 50 15.95 -3.29 6.37
N ILE A 51 16.58 -2.32 7.06
CA ILE A 51 15.91 -1.10 7.53
C ILE A 51 15.62 -0.17 6.36
N ALA A 52 16.54 -0.03 5.41
CA ALA A 52 16.30 0.74 4.18
C ALA A 52 15.09 0.19 3.38
N LEU A 53 15.03 -1.13 3.21
CA LEU A 53 13.90 -1.81 2.56
C LEU A 53 12.60 -1.62 3.35
N GLY A 54 12.64 -1.79 4.67
CA GLY A 54 11.49 -1.54 5.54
C GLY A 54 10.97 -0.11 5.42
N ASN A 55 11.88 0.86 5.31
CA ASN A 55 11.54 2.27 5.12
C ASN A 55 10.85 2.53 3.77
N LEU A 56 11.35 1.93 2.69
CA LEU A 56 10.69 2.00 1.37
C LEU A 56 9.28 1.40 1.41
N ILE A 57 9.11 0.24 2.05
CA ILE A 57 7.80 -0.42 2.20
C ILE A 57 6.86 0.43 3.07
N ALA A 58 7.36 1.05 4.14
CA ALA A 58 6.58 1.96 4.98
C ALA A 58 6.08 3.18 4.18
N CYS A 59 6.95 3.81 3.39
CA CYS A 59 6.57 4.91 2.50
C CYS A 59 5.54 4.47 1.45
N LEU A 60 5.75 3.30 0.85
CA LEU A 60 4.86 2.74 -0.18
C LEU A 60 3.46 2.45 0.38
N THR A 61 3.38 1.85 1.55
CA THR A 61 2.09 1.55 2.23
C THR A 61 1.35 2.81 2.65
N LEU A 62 2.04 3.86 3.14
CA LEU A 62 1.43 5.18 3.38
C LEU A 62 0.88 5.80 2.09
N PHE A 63 1.64 5.73 1.00
CA PHE A 63 1.19 6.26 -0.28
C PHE A 63 -0.05 5.50 -0.79
N GLN A 64 -0.08 4.18 -0.65
CA GLN A 64 -1.26 3.37 -0.96
C GLN A 64 -2.46 3.73 -0.07
N ALA A 65 -2.25 4.01 1.22
CA ALA A 65 -3.29 4.50 2.12
C ALA A 65 -3.89 5.82 1.62
N ALA A 66 -3.04 6.77 1.21
CA ALA A 66 -3.49 8.03 0.63
C ALA A 66 -4.32 7.81 -0.65
N VAL A 67 -3.83 6.98 -1.58
CA VAL A 67 -4.56 6.67 -2.82
C VAL A 67 -5.90 6.00 -2.53
N LEU A 68 -5.96 5.06 -1.59
CA LEU A 68 -7.21 4.42 -1.16
C LEU A 68 -8.22 5.45 -0.61
N PHE A 69 -7.74 6.35 0.24
CA PHE A 69 -8.56 7.41 0.83
C PHE A 69 -9.15 8.34 -0.24
N PHE A 70 -8.37 8.75 -1.24
CA PHE A 70 -8.86 9.60 -2.31
C PHE A 70 -9.75 8.84 -3.31
N VAL A 71 -9.32 7.67 -3.78
CA VAL A 71 -10.05 6.91 -4.80
C VAL A 71 -11.40 6.41 -4.29
N SER A 72 -11.50 6.07 -3.00
CA SER A 72 -12.78 5.68 -2.39
C SER A 72 -13.80 6.82 -2.37
N ARG A 73 -13.39 8.09 -2.45
CA ARG A 73 -14.35 9.21 -2.53
C ARG A 73 -14.94 9.41 -3.92
N VAL A 74 -14.26 8.91 -4.95
CA VAL A 74 -14.60 9.16 -6.36
C VAL A 74 -15.01 7.90 -7.12
N SER A 75 -14.80 6.72 -6.54
CA SER A 75 -15.13 5.42 -7.13
C SER A 75 -15.50 4.42 -6.03
N GLN A 76 -16.57 3.65 -6.25
CA GLN A 76 -17.10 2.66 -5.29
C GLN A 76 -17.35 1.29 -5.92
N SER A 77 -17.04 1.12 -7.20
CA SER A 77 -17.29 -0.13 -7.93
C SER A 77 -16.02 -0.93 -8.23
N ARG A 78 -16.25 -2.22 -8.52
CA ARG A 78 -15.23 -3.17 -8.93
C ARG A 78 -14.68 -2.88 -10.34
N GLU A 79 -15.50 -2.30 -11.21
CA GLU A 79 -15.11 -1.95 -12.58
C GLU A 79 -14.58 -0.52 -12.69
N GLY A 80 -14.74 0.29 -11.64
CA GLY A 80 -14.19 1.63 -11.51
C GLY A 80 -12.74 1.66 -11.01
N LEU A 81 -12.26 2.86 -10.72
CA LEU A 81 -10.88 3.12 -10.28
C LEU A 81 -10.53 2.43 -8.97
N LEU A 82 -11.46 2.39 -8.00
CA LEU A 82 -11.23 1.70 -6.73
C LEU A 82 -11.01 0.21 -6.98
N GLY A 83 -11.84 -0.41 -7.82
CA GLY A 83 -11.64 -1.80 -8.21
C GLY A 83 -10.25 -2.04 -8.79
N GLN A 84 -9.86 -1.27 -9.81
CA GLN A 84 -8.54 -1.38 -10.46
C GLN A 84 -7.39 -1.22 -9.45
N PHE A 85 -7.45 -0.19 -8.61
CA PHE A 85 -6.48 0.06 -7.54
C PHE A 85 -6.29 -1.14 -6.64
N VAL A 86 -7.41 -1.68 -6.12
CA VAL A 86 -7.36 -2.80 -5.17
C VAL A 86 -6.80 -4.05 -5.85
N PHE A 87 -7.12 -4.29 -7.13
CA PHE A 87 -6.55 -5.43 -7.86
C PHE A 87 -5.05 -5.31 -8.07
N ILE A 88 -4.56 -4.15 -8.50
CA ILE A 88 -3.12 -3.89 -8.61
C ILE A 88 -2.45 -4.04 -7.24
N SER A 89 -3.11 -3.55 -6.19
CA SER A 89 -2.61 -3.66 -4.82
C SER A 89 -2.48 -5.10 -4.33
N ILE A 90 -3.33 -6.05 -4.77
CA ILE A 90 -3.16 -7.47 -4.41
C ILE A 90 -1.77 -7.97 -4.84
N PHE A 91 -1.42 -7.77 -6.11
CA PHE A 91 -0.13 -8.23 -6.64
C PHE A 91 1.02 -7.48 -5.99
N GLN A 92 0.90 -6.16 -5.86
CA GLN A 92 1.94 -5.34 -5.26
C GLN A 92 2.23 -5.78 -3.81
N GLN A 93 1.20 -6.01 -3.00
CA GLN A 93 1.35 -6.44 -1.61
C GLN A 93 1.98 -7.83 -1.53
N ALA A 94 1.55 -8.76 -2.39
CA ALA A 94 2.15 -10.10 -2.46
C ALA A 94 3.63 -10.05 -2.86
N MET A 95 3.98 -9.26 -3.88
CA MET A 95 5.37 -9.10 -4.33
C MET A 95 6.28 -8.51 -3.25
N THR A 96 5.78 -7.57 -2.45
CA THR A 96 6.55 -6.96 -1.35
C THR A 96 6.53 -7.80 -0.07
N GLY A 97 6.00 -9.03 -0.12
CA GLY A 97 5.94 -9.96 1.02
C GLY A 97 4.85 -9.62 2.04
N ASN A 98 3.99 -8.64 1.77
CA ASN A 98 2.90 -8.27 2.64
C ASN A 98 1.63 -9.11 2.39
N ILE A 99 1.66 -10.34 2.91
CA ILE A 99 0.57 -11.32 2.74
C ILE A 99 -0.75 -10.83 3.37
N ILE A 100 -0.69 -10.19 4.56
CA ILE A 100 -1.89 -9.68 5.24
C ILE A 100 -2.54 -8.58 4.39
N GLY A 101 -1.74 -7.64 3.87
CA GLY A 101 -2.23 -6.60 2.97
C GLY A 101 -2.82 -7.17 1.67
N ALA A 102 -2.21 -8.21 1.10
CA ALA A 102 -2.72 -8.90 -0.09
C ALA A 102 -4.08 -9.57 0.17
N LEU A 103 -4.26 -10.19 1.34
CA LEU A 103 -5.55 -10.79 1.72
C LEU A 103 -6.64 -9.74 1.94
N LEU A 104 -6.34 -8.66 2.66
CA LEU A 104 -7.29 -7.58 2.91
C LEU A 104 -7.74 -6.90 1.61
N THR A 105 -6.80 -6.64 0.69
CA THR A 105 -7.11 -6.11 -0.64
C THR A 105 -7.94 -7.09 -1.47
N PHE A 106 -7.62 -8.39 -1.43
CA PHE A 106 -8.40 -9.43 -2.10
C PHE A 106 -9.87 -9.46 -1.62
N PHE A 107 -10.08 -9.46 -0.30
CA PHE A 107 -11.43 -9.44 0.27
C PHE A 107 -12.18 -8.15 -0.07
N LEU A 108 -11.49 -7.00 -0.06
CA LEU A 108 -12.09 -5.75 -0.48
C LEU A 108 -12.54 -5.80 -1.95
N ARG A 109 -11.70 -6.28 -2.88
CA ARG A 109 -12.06 -6.42 -4.30
C ARG A 109 -13.29 -7.31 -4.48
N ARG A 110 -13.38 -8.42 -3.74
CA ARG A 110 -14.52 -9.33 -3.76
C ARG A 110 -15.79 -8.71 -3.18
N ALA A 111 -15.68 -7.79 -2.23
CA ALA A 111 -16.83 -7.07 -1.66
C ALA A 111 -17.39 -5.96 -2.57
N LEU A 112 -16.59 -5.44 -3.51
CA LEU A 112 -17.04 -4.41 -4.46
C LEU A 112 -18.04 -4.97 -5.48
N LEU A 113 -19.04 -4.15 -5.83
CA LEU A 113 -20.06 -4.49 -6.83
C LEU A 113 -19.54 -4.28 -8.27
N PRO A 114 -19.86 -5.18 -9.21
CA PRO A 114 -19.46 -5.06 -10.62
C PRO A 114 -20.39 -4.07 -11.35
N VAL A 115 -20.22 -2.78 -11.05
CA VAL A 115 -20.99 -1.70 -11.68
C VAL A 115 -20.03 -0.84 -12.50
N LYS A 116 -20.36 -0.54 -13.75
CA LYS A 116 -19.59 0.40 -14.55
C LYS A 116 -19.70 1.80 -13.96
N GLU A 117 -18.55 2.44 -13.74
CA GLU A 117 -18.48 3.83 -13.27
C GLU A 117 -17.79 4.67 -14.33
N ASN A 118 -18.31 5.87 -14.56
CA ASN A 118 -17.74 6.81 -15.52
C ASN A 118 -17.09 7.96 -14.78
N THR A 119 -15.79 7.83 -14.50
CA THR A 119 -14.98 8.87 -13.84
C THR A 119 -14.41 9.85 -14.86
N SER A 120 -14.29 11.14 -14.47
CA SER A 120 -13.65 12.19 -15.27
C SER A 120 -12.23 11.83 -15.71
N SER A 121 -11.84 12.24 -16.92
CA SER A 121 -10.51 12.01 -17.50
C SER A 121 -9.37 12.58 -16.65
N GLN A 122 -9.57 13.73 -15.99
CA GLN A 122 -8.56 14.34 -15.13
C GLN A 122 -8.25 13.45 -13.91
N ILE A 123 -9.29 12.89 -13.28
CA ILE A 123 -9.13 11.98 -12.14
C ILE A 123 -8.45 10.69 -12.58
N LYS A 124 -8.79 10.17 -13.76
CA LYS A 124 -8.11 9.00 -14.35
C LYS A 124 -6.61 9.25 -14.56
N LEU A 125 -6.23 10.43 -15.05
CA LEU A 125 -4.82 10.78 -15.26
C LEU A 125 -4.04 10.78 -13.93
N ILE A 126 -4.54 11.49 -12.90
CA ILE A 126 -3.93 11.54 -11.57
C ILE A 126 -3.83 10.12 -10.97
N PHE A 127 -4.89 9.34 -11.14
CA PHE A 127 -4.94 7.95 -10.67
C PHE A 127 -3.86 7.09 -11.32
N TYR A 128 -3.73 7.11 -12.65
CA TYR A 128 -2.73 6.29 -13.34
C TYR A 128 -1.30 6.74 -13.04
N PHE A 129 -1.08 8.04 -12.83
CA PHE A 129 0.21 8.53 -12.34
C PHE A 129 0.54 7.95 -10.96
N ALA A 130 -0.42 7.95 -10.02
CA ALA A 130 -0.24 7.38 -8.69
C ALA A 130 0.03 5.86 -8.73
N ILE A 131 -0.69 5.12 -9.59
CA ILE A 131 -0.43 3.70 -9.83
C ILE A 131 0.98 3.48 -10.39
N GLY A 132 1.39 4.26 -11.39
CA GLY A 132 2.72 4.19 -11.97
C GLY A 132 3.81 4.39 -10.92
N PHE A 133 3.62 5.37 -10.03
CA PHE A 133 4.53 5.63 -8.91
C PHE A 133 4.60 4.46 -7.91
N ILE A 134 3.45 3.87 -7.53
CA ILE A 134 3.40 2.67 -6.67
C ILE A 134 4.18 1.52 -7.31
N LEU A 135 3.96 1.26 -8.60
CA LEU A 135 4.63 0.18 -9.31
C LEU A 135 6.15 0.42 -9.39
N LEU A 136 6.56 1.64 -9.73
CA LEU A 136 7.98 2.03 -9.77
C LEU A 136 8.68 1.77 -8.43
N LEU A 137 8.10 2.24 -7.32
CA LEU A 137 8.66 2.01 -5.98
C LEU A 137 8.67 0.52 -5.59
N SER A 138 7.66 -0.23 -6.03
CA SER A 138 7.60 -1.68 -5.80
C SER A 138 8.73 -2.41 -6.53
N PHE A 139 8.96 -2.07 -7.81
CA PHE A 139 10.07 -2.61 -8.58
C PHE A 139 11.42 -2.22 -8.00
N LEU A 140 11.58 -0.96 -7.55
CA LEU A 140 12.80 -0.51 -6.88
C LEU A 140 13.07 -1.32 -5.60
N THR A 141 12.03 -1.54 -4.78
CA THR A 141 12.13 -2.35 -3.56
C THR A 141 12.56 -3.78 -3.87
N LEU A 142 11.95 -4.41 -4.88
CA LEU A 142 12.31 -5.75 -5.34
C LEU A 142 13.74 -5.81 -5.88
N PHE A 143 14.15 -4.83 -6.67
CA PHE A 143 15.49 -4.75 -7.23
C PHE A 143 16.55 -4.67 -6.14
N ILE A 144 16.35 -3.80 -5.14
CA ILE A 144 17.25 -3.70 -3.99
C ILE A 144 17.26 -5.00 -3.20
N ALA A 145 16.09 -5.58 -2.91
CA ALA A 145 15.99 -6.84 -2.17
C ALA A 145 16.68 -8.01 -2.90
N TRP A 146 16.55 -8.08 -4.23
CA TRP A 146 17.24 -9.08 -5.05
C TRP A 146 18.75 -8.87 -5.04
N ARG A 147 19.21 -7.63 -5.18
CA ARG A 147 20.65 -7.31 -5.13
C ARG A 147 21.29 -7.70 -3.80
N LEU A 148 20.56 -7.54 -2.70
CA LEU A 148 20.99 -7.90 -1.34
C LEU A 148 20.97 -9.40 -1.04
N ARG A 149 20.17 -10.20 -1.78
CA ARG A 149 20.18 -11.67 -1.67
C ARG A 149 21.34 -12.32 -2.42
N GLY A 150 21.95 -11.62 -3.37
CA GLY A 150 23.08 -12.09 -4.17
C GLY A 150 24.44 -11.58 -3.70
N ALA A 151 24.53 -11.07 -2.47
CA ALA A 151 25.76 -10.68 -1.78
C ALA A 151 25.94 -11.60 -0.55
#